data_AF-A0A9E3EQI9-F1
#
_entry.id   AF-A0A9E3EQI9-F1
#
_cell.length_a   1.000
_cell.length_b   1.000
_cell.length_c   1.000
_cell.angle_alpha   90.00
_cell.angle_beta   90.00
_cell.angle_gamma   90.00
#
_symmetry.space_group_name_H-M   'P 1'
#
loop_
_entity.id
_entity.type
_entity.pdbx_description
1 polymer ?
#
loop_
_entity_poly.entity_id
_entity_poly.type
_entity_poly.pdbx_seq_one_letter_code
_entity_poly.pdbx_strand_id
1 'polypeptide(L)'
;MNYRFDWSPIWEARGLILDGLATTILLSACALVLASIIGIIVGTLASSRHKGLRFGAAATVELTRNVPLLIHMYIWYIGLAFLRLPPFLCGVLGLAI
;
A
#
# COMPACT_ATOMS: atom_id res chain seq x y z
N MET A 1 -20.45 -32.50 18.52
CA MET A 1 -19.77 -31.22 18.80
C MET A 1 -20.84 -30.15 19.00
N ASN A 2 -21.06 -29.66 20.23
CA ASN A 2 -22.06 -28.63 20.54
C ASN A 2 -21.39 -27.25 20.63
N TYR A 3 -20.96 -26.71 19.49
CA TYR A 3 -20.50 -25.32 19.43
C TYR A 3 -21.72 -24.40 19.36
N ARG A 4 -21.79 -23.40 20.26
CA ARG A 4 -22.79 -22.33 20.20
C ARG A 4 -22.10 -21.08 19.70
N PHE A 5 -22.59 -20.54 18.59
CA PHE A 5 -22.10 -19.26 18.07
C PHE A 5 -22.36 -18.16 19.10
N ASP A 6 -21.29 -17.49 19.53
CA ASP A 6 -21.33 -16.33 20.41
C ASP A 6 -20.72 -15.13 19.69
N TRP A 7 -21.52 -14.06 19.57
CA TRP A 7 -21.19 -12.84 18.85
C TRP A 7 -20.90 -11.66 19.79
N SER A 8 -21.03 -11.85 21.12
CA SER A 8 -20.72 -10.81 22.11
C SER A 8 -19.33 -10.17 21.91
N PRO A 9 -18.26 -10.93 21.60
CA PRO A 9 -16.93 -10.34 21.41
C PRO A 9 -16.85 -9.30 20.31
N ILE A 10 -17.67 -9.41 19.26
CA ILE A 10 -17.68 -8.42 18.15
C ILE A 10 -18.25 -7.09 18.63
N TRP A 11 -19.34 -7.13 19.40
CA TRP A 11 -19.98 -5.92 19.95
C TRP A 11 -19.17 -5.27 21.05
N GLU A 12 -18.45 -6.07 21.84
CA GLU A 12 -17.47 -5.57 22.80
C GLU A 12 -16.30 -4.88 22.08
N ALA A 13 -15.80 -5.46 20.98
CA ALA A 13 -14.69 -4.92 20.19
C ALA A 13 -15.09 -3.85 19.15
N ARG A 14 -16.36 -3.41 19.10
CA ARG A 14 -16.87 -2.51 18.06
C ARG A 14 -16.06 -1.22 17.90
N GLY A 15 -15.54 -0.66 19.00
CA GLY A 15 -14.69 0.54 18.97
C GLY A 15 -13.40 0.29 18.19
N LEU A 16 -12.69 -0.80 18.52
CA LEU A 16 -11.48 -1.20 17.82
C LEU A 16 -11.74 -1.51 16.34
N ILE A 17 -12.88 -2.12 16.01
CA ILE A 17 -13.27 -2.38 14.62
C ILE A 17 -13.49 -1.08 13.85
N LEU A 18 -14.17 -0.10 14.46
CA LEU A 18 -14.38 1.22 13.86
C LEU A 18 -13.08 2.00 13.70
N ASP A 19 -12.18 1.93 14.69
CA ASP A 19 -10.85 2.56 14.62
C ASP A 19 -9.99 1.93 13.53
N GLY A 20 -10.02 0.60 13.42
CA GLY A 20 -9.37 -0.15 12.35
C GLY A 20 -9.92 0.25 10.98
N LEU A 21 -11.24 0.32 10.84
CA LEU A 21 -11.92 0.76 9.61
C LEU A 21 -11.50 2.19 9.22
N ALA A 22 -11.53 3.12 10.17
CA ALA A 22 -11.11 4.50 9.95
C ALA A 22 -9.64 4.56 9.49
N THR A 23 -8.78 3.78 10.13
CA THR A 23 -7.35 3.66 9.76
C THR A 23 -7.20 3.13 8.34
N THR A 24 -7.91 2.07 7.96
CA THR A 24 -7.89 1.51 6.59
C THR A 24 -8.35 2.54 5.57
N ILE A 25 -9.45 3.24 5.82
CA ILE A 25 -9.97 4.27 4.91
C ILE A 25 -8.93 5.37 4.70
N LEU A 26 -8.37 5.91 5.79
CA LEU A 26 -7.37 6.97 5.72
C LEU A 26 -6.12 6.52 4.98
N LEU A 27 -5.61 5.34 5.32
CA LEU A 27 -4.41 4.76 4.74
C LEU A 27 -4.60 4.46 3.24
N SER A 28 -5.74 3.87 2.84
CA SER A 28 -6.08 3.64 1.44
C SER A 28 -6.28 4.94 0.67
N ALA A 29 -6.92 5.96 1.25
CA ALA A 29 -7.10 7.25 0.59
C ALA A 29 -5.76 7.94 0.31
N CYS A 30 -4.87 7.99 1.30
CA CYS A 30 -3.52 8.54 1.12
C CYS A 30 -2.71 7.76 0.08
N ALA A 31 -2.73 6.42 0.16
CA ALA A 31 -2.03 5.57 -0.79
C ALA A 31 -2.56 5.74 -2.22
N LEU A 32 -3.89 5.84 -2.39
CA LEU A 32 -4.53 6.03 -3.70
C LEU A 32 -4.13 7.35 -4.34
N VAL A 33 -4.12 8.44 -3.58
CA VAL A 33 -3.69 9.76 -4.07
C VAL A 33 -2.23 9.68 -4.54
N LEU A 34 -1.35 9.09 -3.73
CA LEU A 34 0.07 8.96 -4.07
C LEU A 34 0.29 8.05 -5.27
N ALA A 35 -0.36 6.87 -5.31
CA ALA A 35 -0.32 5.93 -6.42
C ALA A 35 -0.80 6.57 -7.72
N SER A 36 -1.85 7.40 -7.65
CA SER A 36 -2.37 8.12 -8.81
C SER A 36 -1.35 9.11 -9.36
N ILE A 37 -0.70 9.88 -8.48
CA ILE A 37 0.37 10.82 -8.88
C ILE A 37 1.54 10.06 -9.53
N ILE A 38 2.02 9.00 -8.89
CA ILE A 38 3.11 8.16 -9.41
C ILE A 38 2.72 7.54 -10.75
N GLY A 39 1.52 6.97 -10.85
CA GLY A 39 0.98 6.34 -12.05
C GLY A 39 0.83 7.31 -13.21
N ILE A 40 0.39 8.54 -12.97
CA ILE A 40 0.32 9.60 -14.00
C ILE A 40 1.72 9.96 -14.49
N ILE A 41 2.69 10.14 -13.59
CA ILE A 41 4.08 10.45 -13.95
C ILE A 41 4.65 9.31 -14.80
N VAL A 42 4.58 8.07 -14.31
CA VAL A 42 5.11 6.88 -15.00
C VAL A 42 4.40 6.66 -16.35
N GLY A 43 3.09 6.80 -16.41
CA GLY A 43 2.31 6.70 -17.65
C GLY A 43 2.67 7.77 -18.68
N THR A 44 2.96 8.99 -18.22
CA THR A 44 3.44 10.07 -19.09
C THR A 44 4.84 9.74 -19.63
N LEU A 45 5.75 9.25 -18.79
CA LEU A 45 7.09 8.82 -19.19
C LEU A 45 7.06 7.65 -20.18
N ALA A 46 6.13 6.72 -20.01
CA ALA A 46 5.92 5.60 -20.93
C ALA A 46 5.54 6.07 -22.35
N SER A 47 4.87 7.21 -22.47
CA SER A 47 4.47 7.82 -23.75
C SER A 47 5.60 8.63 -24.43
N SER A 48 6.76 8.77 -23.78
CA SER A 48 7.88 9.53 -24.32
C SER A 48 8.51 8.86 -25.54
N ARG A 49 9.00 9.68 -26.49
CA ARG A 49 9.83 9.22 -27.61
C ARG A 49 11.22 8.75 -27.18
N HIS A 50 11.67 9.17 -25.99
CA HIS A 50 12.98 8.80 -25.47
C HIS A 50 12.98 7.34 -25.00
N LYS A 51 13.74 6.48 -25.68
CA LYS A 51 13.79 5.04 -25.41
C LYS A 51 14.10 4.72 -23.94
N GLY A 52 15.01 5.48 -23.31
CA GLY A 52 15.37 5.28 -21.90
C GLY A 52 14.24 5.61 -20.92
N LEU A 53 13.42 6.63 -21.20
CA LEU A 53 12.31 7.00 -20.31
C LEU A 53 11.18 5.98 -20.41
N ARG A 54 10.90 5.51 -21.63
CA ARG A 54 9.92 4.45 -21.86
C ARG A 54 10.35 3.13 -21.20
N PHE A 55 11.64 2.79 -21.29
CA PHE A 55 12.18 1.60 -20.62
C PHE A 55 12.08 1.73 -19.09
N GLY A 56 12.48 2.87 -18.52
CA GLY A 56 12.36 3.10 -17.08
C GLY A 56 10.92 2.98 -16.60
N ALA A 57 9.97 3.57 -17.32
CA ALA A 57 8.54 3.46 -17.00
C ALA A 57 8.04 2.01 -17.07
N ALA A 58 8.42 1.26 -18.11
CA ALA A 58 8.08 -0.15 -18.24
C ALA A 58 8.66 -0.98 -17.08
N ALA A 59 9.93 -0.76 -16.73
CA ALA A 59 10.59 -1.45 -15.62
C ALA A 59 9.90 -1.19 -14.28
N THR A 60 9.50 0.07 -14.00
CA THR A 60 8.73 0.39 -12.78
C THR A 60 7.41 -0.38 -12.75
N VAL A 61 6.64 -0.37 -13.84
CA VAL A 61 5.36 -1.08 -13.92
C VAL A 61 5.53 -2.59 -13.79
N GLU A 62 6.54 -3.16 -14.45
CA GLU A 62 6.82 -4.60 -14.37
C GLU A 62 7.25 -5.02 -12.97
N LEU A 63 8.13 -4.28 -12.31
CA LEU A 63 8.56 -4.59 -10.94
C LEU A 63 7.37 -4.56 -9.99
N THR A 64 6.60 -3.49 -10.01
CA THR A 64 5.44 -3.32 -9.14
C THR A 64 4.38 -4.41 -9.35
N ARG A 65 4.14 -4.84 -10.60
CA ARG A 65 3.13 -5.86 -10.90
C ARG A 65 3.59 -7.30 -10.66
N ASN A 66 4.90 -7.55 -10.70
CA ASN A 66 5.47 -8.89 -10.53
C ASN A 66 5.96 -9.16 -9.10
N VAL A 67 6.27 -8.11 -8.32
CA VAL A 67 6.70 -8.24 -6.92
C VAL A 67 5.48 -8.23 -6.00
N PRO A 68 5.30 -9.24 -5.13
CA PRO A 68 4.16 -9.27 -4.21
C PRO A 68 4.11 -8.03 -3.31
N LEU A 69 2.90 -7.54 -3.03
CA LEU A 69 2.69 -6.40 -2.13
C LEU A 69 3.34 -6.61 -0.75
N LEU A 70 3.33 -7.85 -0.24
CA LEU A 70 3.97 -8.20 1.02
C LEU A 70 5.49 -7.92 1.00
N ILE A 71 6.16 -8.11 -0.13
CA ILE A 71 7.59 -7.79 -0.28
C ILE A 71 7.80 -6.29 -0.28
N HIS A 72 6.94 -5.51 -0.96
CA HIS A 72 6.98 -4.05 -0.86
C HIS A 72 6.81 -3.58 0.59
N MET A 73 5.80 -4.10 1.30
CA MET A 73 5.60 -3.84 2.74
C MET A 73 6.85 -4.16 3.56
N TYR A 74 7.49 -5.30 3.30
CA TYR A 74 8.72 -5.69 3.97
C TYR A 74 9.86 -4.71 3.73
N ILE A 75 10.06 -4.24 2.50
CA ILE A 75 11.10 -3.25 2.16
C ILE A 75 10.85 -1.93 2.90
N TRP A 76 9.62 -1.42 2.88
CA TRP A 76 9.30 -0.15 3.54
C TRP A 76 9.33 -0.22 5.07
N TYR A 77 8.94 -1.36 5.65
CA TYR A 77 8.87 -1.51 7.10
C TYR A 77 10.21 -1.95 7.70
N ILE A 78 10.89 -2.93 7.09
CA ILE A 78 12.11 -3.54 7.61
C ILE A 78 13.34 -3.05 6.82
N GLY A 79 13.28 -3.06 5.49
CA GLY A 79 14.41 -2.65 4.65
C GLY A 79 14.87 -1.20 4.86
N LEU A 80 13.95 -0.32 5.25
CA LEU A 80 14.20 1.09 5.56
C LEU A 80 14.11 1.41 7.05
N ALA A 81 14.25 0.42 7.94
CA ALA A 81 14.14 0.62 9.38
C ALA A 81 15.10 1.70 9.94
N PHE A 82 16.25 1.92 9.27
CA PHE A 82 17.20 2.97 9.64
C PHE A 82 16.62 4.38 9.52
N LEU A 83 15.61 4.60 8.68
CA LEU A 83 14.91 5.89 8.54
C LEU A 83 13.88 6.13 9.66
N ARG A 84 13.59 5.12 10.50
CA ARG A 84 12.64 5.20 11.63
C ARG A 84 11.29 5.82 11.24
N LEU A 85 10.79 5.47 10.06
CA LEU A 85 9.51 5.98 9.57
C LEU A 85 8.36 5.46 10.44
N PRO A 86 7.31 6.27 10.66
CA PRO A 86 6.14 5.80 11.38
C PRO A 86 5.45 4.68 10.58
N PRO A 87 4.89 3.64 11.24
CA PRO A 87 4.28 2.49 10.56
C PRO A 87 3.22 2.87 9.53
N PHE A 88 2.44 3.92 9.82
CA PHE A 88 1.44 4.46 8.91
C PHE A 88 2.06 4.91 7.57
N LEU A 89 3.18 5.62 7.61
CA LEU A 89 3.86 6.11 6.41
C LEU A 89 4.47 4.96 5.61
N CYS A 90 5.05 3.96 6.27
CA CYS A 90 5.53 2.75 5.59
C CYS A 90 4.37 2.04 4.85
N GLY A 91 3.20 1.95 5.49
CA GLY A 91 1.99 1.38 4.88
C GLY A 91 1.52 2.18 3.66
N VAL A 92 1.44 3.51 3.78
CA VAL A 92 1.07 4.39 2.65
C VAL A 92 2.05 4.25 1.49
N LEU A 93 3.35 4.30 1.76
CA LEU A 93 4.39 4.22 0.73
C LEU A 93 4.38 2.87 0.03
N GLY A 94 4.28 1.77 0.77
CA GLY A 94 4.29 0.45 0.16
C GLY A 94 2.98 0.08 -0.54
N LEU A 95 1.86 0.71 -0.22
CA LEU A 95 0.60 0.54 -0.95
C LEU A 95 0.50 1.42 -2.19
N ALA A 96 1.29 2.50 -2.24
CA ALA A 96 1.27 3.45 -3.34
C ALA A 96 2.05 2.98 -4.59
N ILE A 97 2.84 1.93 -4.45
CA ILE A 97 3.54 1.22 -5.53
C ILE A 97 2.87 -0.12 -5.72
#